data_AF-A0A173YQ86-F1
#
_entry.id   AF-A0A173YQ86-F1
#
_cell.length_a   1.000
_cell.length_b   1.000
_cell.length_c   1.000
_cell.angle_alpha   90.00
_cell.angle_beta   90.00
_cell.angle_gamma   90.00
#
_symmetry.space_group_name_H-M   'P 1'
#
loop_
_entity.id
_entity.type
_entity.pdbx_description
1 polymer ?
#
loop_
_entity_poly.entity_id
_entity_poly.type
_entity_poly.pdbx_seq_one_letter_code
_entity_poly.pdbx_strand_id
1 'polypeptide(L)' 'MARQPVMDRLPHEKSDIWKKELKALMSDFCIPVNIIEQIIRTAERKAKPEESCKSVYQRGWIMFKEFLLQKQ' A
#
# COMPACT_ATOMS: atom_id res chain seq x y z
N MET A 1 5.03 -24.06 12.07
CA MET A 1 5.77 -22.93 11.48
C MET A 1 4.77 -21.97 10.86
N ALA A 2 4.58 -20.78 11.42
CA ALA A 2 3.75 -19.76 10.78
C ALA A 2 4.41 -19.35 9.45
N ARG A 3 3.69 -19.50 8.32
CA ARG A 3 4.14 -18.96 7.04
C ARG A 3 4.21 -17.45 7.21
N GLN A 4 5.41 -16.86 7.19
CA GLN A 4 5.54 -15.41 7.13
C GLN A 4 4.76 -14.90 5.90
N PRO A 5 4.02 -13.78 6.01
CA PRO A 5 3.30 -13.20 4.89
C PRO A 5 4.25 -12.99 3.71
N VAL A 6 3.82 -13.32 2.49
CA VAL A 6 4.63 -13.15 1.27
C VAL A 6 5.16 -11.72 1.12
N MET A 7 4.44 -10.73 1.64
CA MET A 7 4.85 -9.32 1.70
C MET A 7 6.13 -9.04 2.49
N ASP A 8 6.48 -9.86 3.48
CA ASP A 8 7.63 -9.58 4.35
C ASP A 8 8.98 -9.89 3.69
N ARG A 9 8.98 -10.63 2.57
CA ARG A 9 10.22 -11.17 1.97
C ARG A 9 10.61 -10.54 0.65
N LEU A 10 9.70 -9.83 -0.01
CA LEU A 10 9.92 -9.32 -1.35
C LEU A 10 10.15 -7.80 -1.33
N PRO A 11 11.22 -7.31 -1.99
CA PRO A 11 11.34 -5.90 -2.32
C PRO A 11 10.14 -5.41 -3.13
N HIS A 12 9.69 -4.20 -2.85
CA HIS A 12 8.56 -3.57 -3.54
C HIS A 12 8.78 -3.41 -5.05
N GLU A 13 10.02 -3.34 -5.52
CA GLU A 13 10.40 -3.30 -6.94
C GLU A 13 10.19 -4.64 -7.65
N LYS A 14 10.22 -5.76 -6.89
CA LYS A 14 10.12 -7.11 -7.44
C LYS A 14 8.73 -7.72 -7.30
N SER A 15 7.79 -7.02 -6.66
CA SER A 15 6.45 -7.52 -6.45
C SER A 15 5.44 -6.40 -6.25
N ASP A 16 4.35 -6.48 -7.02
CA ASP A 16 3.21 -5.57 -6.89
C ASP A 16 2.18 -6.05 -5.85
N ILE A 17 2.47 -7.08 -5.04
CA ILE A 17 1.52 -7.64 -4.08
C ILE A 17 0.99 -6.56 -3.11
N TRP A 18 1.87 -5.64 -2.66
CA TRP A 18 1.47 -4.55 -1.78
C TRP A 18 0.49 -3.58 -2.45
N LYS A 19 0.64 -3.33 -3.76
CA LYS A 19 -0.28 -2.46 -4.53
C LYS A 19 -1.65 -3.10 -4.66
N LYS A 20 -1.70 -4.39 -4.99
CA LYS A 20 -2.95 -5.14 -5.20
C LYS A 20 -3.77 -5.20 -3.92
N GLU A 21 -3.13 -5.55 -2.81
CA GLU A 21 -3.77 -5.66 -1.50
C GLU A 21 -4.25 -4.30 -1.00
N LEU A 22 -3.42 -3.25 -1.12
CA LEU A 22 -3.81 -1.90 -0.72
C LEU A 22 -4.94 -1.35 -1.61
N LYS A 23 -4.92 -1.64 -2.92
CA LYS A 23 -5.99 -1.26 -3.85
C LYS A 23 -7.30 -1.97 -3.50
N ALA A 24 -7.27 -3.27 -3.25
CA ALA A 24 -8.46 -4.05 -2.88
C ALA A 24 -9.09 -3.47 -1.60
N LEU A 25 -8.26 -3.26 -0.58
CA LEU A 25 -8.69 -2.65 0.68
C LEU A 25 -9.35 -1.29 0.47
N MET A 26 -8.71 -0.35 -0.22
CA MET A 26 -9.34 0.96 -0.47
C MET A 26 -10.60 0.87 -1.33
N SER A 27 -10.68 -0.12 -2.23
CA SER A 27 -11.87 -0.34 -3.05
C SER A 27 -13.06 -0.83 -2.21
N ASP A 28 -12.81 -1.66 -1.18
CA ASP A 28 -13.85 -2.09 -0.22
C ASP A 28 -14.47 -0.91 0.55
N PHE A 29 -13.70 0.17 0.73
CA PHE A 29 -14.18 1.44 1.31
C PHE A 29 -14.80 2.39 0.26
N CYS A 30 -15.07 1.91 -0.95
CA CYS A 30 -15.65 2.69 -2.06
C CYS A 30 -14.84 3.93 -2.44
N ILE A 31 -13.52 3.90 -2.23
CA ILE A 31 -12.64 5.03 -2.52
C ILE A 31 -12.52 5.20 -4.05
N PRO A 32 -12.64 6.43 -4.59
CA PRO A 32 -12.47 6.67 -6.02
C PRO A 32 -11.11 6.20 -6.53
N VAL A 33 -11.09 5.55 -7.70
CA VAL A 33 -9.88 4.94 -8.29
C VAL A 33 -8.73 5.92 -8.46
N ASN A 34 -9.02 7.18 -8.81
CA ASN A 34 -8.01 8.23 -8.94
C ASN A 34 -7.29 8.52 -7.60
N ILE A 35 -8.02 8.47 -6.48
CA ILE A 35 -7.44 8.65 -5.14
C ILE A 35 -6.59 7.43 -4.75
N ILE A 36 -7.10 6.23 -5.03
CA ILE A 36 -6.36 4.97 -4.82
C ILE A 36 -5.01 5.01 -5.54
N GLU A 37 -5.02 5.37 -6.84
CA GLU A 37 -3.80 5.47 -7.62
C GLU A 37 -2.85 6.54 -7.09
N GLN A 38 -3.38 7.69 -6.65
CA GLN A 38 -2.58 8.75 -6.05
C GLN A 38 -1.86 8.26 -4.78
N ILE A 39 -2.57 7.55 -3.90
CA ILE A 39 -1.99 6.98 -2.67
C ILE A 39 -0.89 5.97 -3.02
N ILE A 40 -1.16 5.02 -3.93
CA ILE A 40 -0.19 4.01 -4.35
C ILE A 40 1.07 4.66 -4.94
N ARG A 41 0.91 5.57 -5.91
CA ARG A 41 2.05 6.26 -6.55
C ARG A 41 2.83 7.11 -5.56
N THR A 42 2.20 7.62 -4.51
CA THR A 42 2.87 8.41 -3.47
C THR A 42 3.63 7.52 -2.49
N ALA A 43 3.05 6.38 -2.11
CA ALA A 43 3.72 5.39 -1.27
C ALA A 43 4.96 4.80 -1.97
N GLU A 44 4.84 4.51 -3.28
CA GLU A 44 5.93 4.01 -4.12
C GLU A 44 7.04 5.05 -4.31
N ARG A 45 6.72 6.31 -4.64
CA ARG A 45 7.73 7.36 -4.79
C ARG A 45 8.52 7.65 -3.52
N LYS A 46 7.93 7.40 -2.34
CA LYS A 46 8.61 7.55 -1.04
C LYS A 46 9.35 6.29 -0.62
N ALA A 47 9.24 5.20 -1.37
CA ALA A 47 9.91 3.96 -1.04
C ALA A 47 11.41 4.05 -1.31
N LYS A 48 12.18 3.43 -0.42
CA LYS A 48 13.62 3.30 -0.62
C LYS A 48 13.90 2.07 -1.50
N PRO A 49 15.02 2.06 -2.24
CA PRO A 49 15.47 0.84 -2.91
C PRO A 49 15.49 -0.34 -1.94
N GLU A 50 15.11 -1.53 -2.43
CA GLU A 50 15.08 -2.76 -1.64
C GLU A 50 14.10 -2.77 -0.45
N GLU A 51 13.33 -1.70 -0.24
CA GLU A 51 12.33 -1.65 0.82
C GLU A 51 11.28 -2.75 0.62
N SER A 52 10.89 -3.41 1.72
CA SER A 52 9.95 -4.52 1.68
C SER A 52 8.55 -4.07 1.25
N CYS A 53 7.84 -4.96 0.55
CA CYS A 53 6.42 -4.77 0.22
C CYS A 53 5.59 -4.39 1.46
N LYS A 54 5.86 -5.01 2.62
CA LYS A 54 5.15 -4.72 3.88
C LYS A 54 5.33 -3.27 4.31
N SER A 55 6.56 -2.74 4.26
CA SER A 55 6.86 -1.36 4.67
C SER A 55 6.18 -0.34 3.76
N VAL A 56 6.20 -0.58 2.45
CA VAL A 56 5.51 0.29 1.48
C VAL A 56 3.99 0.21 1.63
N TYR A 57 3.45 -0.99 1.85
CA TYR A 57 2.03 -1.21 2.18
C TYR A 57 1.60 -0.40 3.41
N GLN A 58 2.35 -0.53 4.51
CA GLN A 58 2.04 0.19 5.76
C GLN A 58 2.06 1.71 5.56
N ARG A 59 3.00 2.22 4.77
CA ARG A 59 3.04 3.63 4.40
C ARG A 59 1.79 4.06 3.64
N GLY A 60 1.39 3.30 2.62
CA GLY A 60 0.17 3.57 1.87
C GLY A 60 -1.08 3.49 2.73
N TRP A 61 -1.13 2.55 3.67
CA TRP A 61 -2.20 2.42 4.66
C TRP A 61 -2.31 3.65 5.57
N ILE A 62 -1.20 4.21 6.03
CA ILE A 62 -1.20 5.44 6.83
C ILE A 62 -1.79 6.61 6.02
N MET A 63 -1.33 6.80 4.77
CA MET A 63 -1.86 7.85 3.88
C MET A 63 -3.36 7.68 3.62
N PHE A 64 -3.83 6.44 3.47
CA PHE A 64 -5.25 6.16 3.31
C PHE A 64 -6.04 6.53 4.57
N LYS A 65 -5.56 6.19 5.77
CA LYS A 65 -6.21 6.61 7.03
C LYS A 65 -6.25 8.13 7.17
N GLU A 66 -5.18 8.82 6.82
CA GLU A 66 -5.16 10.30 6.79
C GLU A 66 -6.20 10.86 5.83
N PHE A 67 -6.34 10.27 4.64
CA PHE A 67 -7.38 10.63 3.69
C PHE A 67 -8.79 10.46 4.28
N LEU A 68 -9.07 9.33 4.95
CA LEU A 68 -10.35 9.09 5.60
C LEU A 68 -10.64 10.12 6.71
N LEU A 69 -9.64 10.45 7.53
CA LEU A 69 -9.78 11.40 8.63
C LEU A 69 -9.99 12.84 8.16
N GLN A 70 -9.46 13.22 6.98
CA GLN A 70 -9.70 14.54 6.37
C GLN A 70 -11.05 14.65 5.66
N LYS A 71 -11.75 13.52 5.45
CA LYS A 71 -13.04 13.44 4.75
C LYS A 71 -14.22 13.16 5.68
N GLN A 72 -13.98 13.04 6.98
CA GLN A 72 -14.99 13.08 8.04
C GLN A 72 -15.15 14.52 8.54
#